data_AF-X0XS96-F1
#
_entry.id   AF-X0XS96-F1
#
_cell.length_a   1.000
_cell.length_b   1.000
_cell.length_c   1.000
_cell.angle_alpha   90.00
_cell.angle_beta   90.00
_cell.angle_gamma   90.00
#
_symmetry.space_group_name_H-M   'P 1'
#
loop_
_entity.id
_entity.type
_entity.pdbx_description
1 polymer ?
#
loop_
_entity_poly.entity_id
_entity_poly.type
_entity_poly.pdbx_seq_one_letter_code
_entity_poly.pdbx_strand_id
1 'polypeptide(L)'
;KPLNKALFDRFSIVLEYDGNPAIKKMFPPELISLKEKIDEAIRAGELEGVCSIRGLQQYMRNAELFGKDVAKEILIQKFEGIGKEAVADIMEAIGL
;
A
#
# COMPACT_ATOMS: atom_id res chain seq x y z
N LYS A 1 -9.17 13.00 -24.33
CA LYS A 1 -10.13 11.88 -24.16
C LYS A 1 -9.76 11.18 -22.86
N PRO A 2 -10.69 10.99 -21.91
CA PRO A 2 -10.37 10.29 -20.66
C PRO A 2 -9.98 8.84 -20.99
N LEU A 3 -9.04 8.30 -20.23
CA LEU A 3 -8.58 6.92 -20.39
C LEU A 3 -9.79 5.98 -20.19
N ASN A 4 -10.00 5.07 -21.13
CA ASN A 4 -11.14 4.15 -21.13
C ASN A 4 -11.11 3.28 -19.86
N LYS A 5 -12.22 3.16 -19.12
CA LYS A 5 -12.33 2.34 -17.90
C LYS A 5 -11.86 0.89 -18.11
N ALA A 6 -11.99 0.36 -19.32
CA ALA A 6 -11.50 -0.97 -19.68
C ALA A 6 -9.96 -1.11 -19.68
N LEU A 7 -9.21 0.01 -19.75
CA LEU A 7 -7.76 0.01 -19.65
C LEU A 7 -7.29 -0.02 -18.18
N PHE A 8 -8.02 0.60 -17.26
CA PHE A 8 -7.75 0.47 -15.82
C PHE A 8 -7.80 -1.00 -15.39
N ASP A 9 -8.82 -1.73 -15.83
CA ASP A 9 -9.02 -3.15 -15.53
C ASP A 9 -7.90 -4.05 -16.12
N ARG A 10 -7.25 -3.61 -17.20
CA ARG A 10 -6.19 -4.36 -17.90
C ARG A 10 -4.77 -3.98 -17.46
N PHE A 11 -4.56 -2.78 -16.95
CA PHE A 11 -3.23 -2.26 -16.58
C PHE A 11 -2.99 -2.13 -15.07
N SER A 12 -4.03 -2.31 -14.24
CA SER A 12 -3.89 -2.40 -12.78
C SER A 12 -3.54 -3.82 -12.30
N ILE A 13 -3.18 -4.74 -13.21
CA ILE A 13 -2.64 -6.05 -12.82
C ILE A 13 -1.17 -5.84 -12.43
N VAL A 14 -0.94 -5.45 -11.18
CA VAL A 14 0.35 -5.59 -10.56
C VAL A 14 0.53 -7.08 -10.29
N LEU A 15 1.25 -7.77 -11.17
CA LEU A 15 1.69 -9.16 -11.01
C LEU A 15 2.71 -9.32 -9.84
N GLU A 16 2.62 -8.53 -8.77
CA GLU A 16 3.28 -8.87 -7.50
C GLU A 16 2.37 -9.84 -6.75
N TYR A 17 2.55 -11.11 -7.11
CA TYR A 17 1.87 -12.31 -6.63
C TYR A 17 1.40 -12.23 -5.16
N ASP A 18 0.09 -12.00 -4.98
CA ASP A 18 -0.65 -11.76 -3.72
C ASP A 18 -0.69 -12.98 -2.76
N GLY A 19 0.11 -14.01 -3.02
CA GLY A 19 0.06 -15.30 -2.32
C GLY A 19 1.39 -15.97 -2.05
N ASN A 20 2.54 -15.34 -2.37
CA ASN A 20 3.83 -15.98 -2.12
C ASN A 20 4.14 -16.01 -0.61
N PRO A 21 4.16 -17.18 0.05
CA PRO A 21 4.38 -17.27 1.49
C PRO A 21 5.78 -16.77 1.90
N ALA A 22 6.74 -16.81 0.98
CA ALA A 22 8.09 -16.29 1.23
C ALA A 22 8.08 -14.77 1.45
N ILE A 23 7.28 -14.04 0.67
CA ILE A 23 7.16 -12.58 0.79
C ILE A 23 6.50 -12.21 2.12
N LYS A 24 5.42 -12.91 2.52
CA LYS A 24 4.76 -12.67 3.81
C LYS A 24 5.71 -12.83 5.00
N LYS A 25 6.70 -13.73 4.90
CA LYS A 25 7.73 -13.95 5.94
C LYS A 25 8.83 -12.88 5.96
N MET A 26 8.97 -12.06 4.92
CA MET A 26 10.01 -11.02 4.82
C MET A 26 9.63 -9.71 5.50
N PHE A 27 8.35 -9.51 5.81
CA PHE A 27 7.85 -8.27 6.40
C PHE A 27 7.24 -8.54 7.78
N PRO A 28 7.29 -7.55 8.68
CA PRO A 28 6.50 -7.55 9.89
C PRO A 28 5.02 -7.81 9.62
N PRO A 29 4.32 -8.58 10.48
CA PRO A 29 2.90 -8.91 10.30
C PRO A 29 2.00 -7.68 10.10
N GLU A 30 2.31 -6.57 10.78
CA GLU A 30 1.59 -5.31 10.66
C GLU A 30 1.66 -4.71 9.25
N LEU A 31 2.80 -4.84 8.56
CA LEU A 31 2.96 -4.33 7.19
C LEU A 31 2.30 -5.22 6.15
N ILE A 32 2.23 -6.53 6.42
CA ILE A 32 1.43 -7.44 5.60
C ILE A 32 -0.05 -7.11 5.77
N SER A 33 -0.53 -6.90 7.00
CA SER A 33 -1.92 -6.52 7.25
C SER A 33 -2.27 -5.16 6.62
N LEU A 34 -1.35 -4.19 6.68
CA LEU A 34 -1.50 -2.91 5.97
C LEU A 34 -1.71 -3.12 4.47
N LYS A 35 -0.84 -3.91 3.84
CA LYS A 35 -0.92 -4.19 2.41
C LYS A 35 -2.23 -4.90 2.06
N GLU A 36 -2.61 -5.93 2.79
CA GLU A 36 -3.85 -6.69 2.55
C GLU A 36 -5.09 -5.77 2.61
N LYS A 37 -5.17 -4.88 3.61
CA LYS A 37 -6.27 -3.90 3.74
C LYS A 37 -6.27 -2.86 2.62
N ILE A 38 -5.11 -2.34 2.22
CA ILE A 38 -5.03 -1.41 1.10
C ILE A 38 -5.44 -2.08 -0.21
N ASP A 39 -4.99 -3.31 -0.46
CA ASP A 39 -5.34 -4.06 -1.66
C ASP A 39 -6.84 -4.41 -1.69
N GLU A 40 -7.45 -4.72 -0.53
CA GLU A 40 -8.90 -4.87 -0.40
C GLU A 40 -9.66 -3.58 -0.75
N ALA A 41 -9.24 -2.44 -0.21
CA ALA A 41 -9.85 -1.14 -0.50
C ALA A 41 -9.67 -0.74 -1.99
N ILE A 42 -8.53 -1.07 -2.61
CA ILE A 42 -8.33 -0.88 -4.05
C ILE A 42 -9.28 -1.78 -4.86
N ARG A 43 -9.42 -3.06 -4.47
CA ARG A 43 -10.37 -3.99 -5.13
C ARG A 43 -11.83 -3.57 -4.97
N ALA A 44 -12.19 -2.95 -3.86
CA ALA A 44 -13.51 -2.39 -3.61
C ALA A 44 -13.76 -1.09 -4.41
N GLY A 45 -12.71 -0.50 -5.01
CA GLY A 45 -12.78 0.79 -5.71
C GLY A 45 -12.84 2.00 -4.77
N GLU A 46 -12.51 1.81 -3.49
CA GLU A 46 -12.47 2.85 -2.45
C GLU A 46 -11.14 3.63 -2.50
N LEU A 47 -10.07 2.97 -2.96
CA LEU A 47 -8.74 3.54 -3.15
C LEU A 47 -8.28 3.43 -4.60
N GLU A 48 -7.60 4.46 -5.09
CA GLU A 48 -6.84 4.40 -6.33
C GLU A 48 -5.34 4.29 -6.01
N GLY A 49 -4.62 3.42 -6.72
CA GLY A 49 -3.18 3.24 -6.56
C GLY A 49 -2.77 1.79 -6.32
N VAL A 50 -1.57 1.58 -5.77
CA VAL A 50 -0.97 0.27 -5.51
C VAL A 50 -0.10 0.32 -4.26
N CYS A 51 -0.30 -0.58 -3.31
CA CYS A 51 0.66 -0.84 -2.24
C CYS A 51 1.67 -1.91 -2.66
N SER A 52 2.75 -1.49 -3.34
CA SER A 52 3.78 -2.42 -3.83
C SER A 52 4.69 -2.95 -2.71
N ILE A 53 5.27 -4.13 -2.92
CA ILE A 53 6.28 -4.71 -2.03
C ILE A 53 7.47 -3.77 -1.86
N ARG A 54 7.87 -3.09 -2.94
CA ARG A 54 8.91 -2.05 -2.89
C ARG A 54 8.53 -0.88 -1.97
N GLY A 55 7.26 -0.51 -1.94
CA GLY A 55 6.73 0.50 -1.01
C GLY A 55 6.93 0.09 0.45
N LEU A 56 6.64 -1.17 0.79
CA LEU A 56 6.87 -1.71 2.13
C LEU A 56 8.36 -1.79 2.50
N GLN A 57 9.22 -2.21 1.57
CA GLN A 57 10.67 -2.22 1.78
C GLN A 57 11.21 -0.81 2.03
N GLN A 58 10.71 0.17 1.28
CA GLN A 58 11.09 1.57 1.46
C GLN A 58 10.59 2.09 2.82
N TYR A 59 9.38 1.73 3.24
CA TYR A 59 8.88 2.06 4.58
C TYR A 59 9.82 1.53 5.68
N MET A 60 10.19 0.24 5.64
CA MET A 60 11.10 -0.35 6.62
C MET A 60 12.44 0.39 6.68
N ARG A 61 13.02 0.70 5.51
CA ARG A 61 14.28 1.44 5.42
C ARG A 61 14.16 2.85 5.98
N ASN A 62 13.07 3.54 5.67
CA ASN A 62 12.83 4.89 6.19
C ASN A 62 12.59 4.87 7.71
N ALA A 63 11.93 3.83 8.23
CA ALA A 63 11.70 3.67 9.66
C ALA A 63 13.01 3.48 10.43
N GLU A 64 13.97 2.75 9.84
CA GLU A 64 15.32 2.59 10.39
C GLU A 64 16.14 3.89 10.33
N LEU A 65 16.07 4.64 9.22
CA LEU A 65 16.89 5.83 9.01
C LEU A 65 16.36 7.09 9.70
N PHE A 66 15.04 7.26 9.76
CA PHE A 66 14.38 8.52 10.12
C PHE A 66 13.34 8.38 11.23
N GLY A 67 13.07 7.15 11.69
CA GLY A 67 12.01 6.85 12.63
C GLY A 67 10.67 6.55 11.96
N LYS A 68 9.77 5.91 12.73
CA LYS A 68 8.50 5.40 12.21
C LYS A 68 7.60 6.52 11.69
N ASP A 69 7.44 7.62 12.42
CA ASP A 69 6.50 8.69 12.06
C ASP A 69 6.82 9.29 10.68
N VAL A 70 8.09 9.58 10.42
CA VAL A 70 8.57 10.07 9.11
C VAL A 70 8.33 9.02 8.02
N ALA A 71 8.56 7.74 8.32
CA ALA A 71 8.31 6.67 7.36
C ALA A 71 6.82 6.56 6.99
N LYS A 72 5.90 6.76 7.96
CA LYS A 72 4.45 6.78 7.70
C LYS A 72 4.08 7.91 6.77
N GLU A 73 4.54 9.13 7.07
CA GLU A 73 4.27 10.29 6.23
C GLU A 73 4.74 10.03 4.79
N ILE A 74 5.97 9.52 4.60
CA ILE A 74 6.50 9.21 3.27
C ILE A 74 5.65 8.15 2.55
N LEU A 75 5.15 7.14 3.28
CA LEU A 75 4.31 6.10 2.69
C LEU A 75 2.95 6.66 2.27
N ILE A 76 2.29 7.42 3.14
CA ILE A 76 0.98 8.07 2.88
C ILE A 76 1.08 8.99 1.68
N GLN A 77 2.16 9.78 1.56
CA GLN A 77 2.34 10.72 0.44
C GLN A 77 2.39 10.04 -0.94
N LYS A 78 2.63 8.73 -1.02
CA LYS A 78 2.62 7.96 -2.29
C LYS A 78 1.21 7.71 -2.82
N PHE A 79 0.20 7.82 -1.97
CA PHE A 79 -1.20 7.74 -2.35
C PHE A 79 -1.67 9.18 -2.61
N GLU A 80 -2.09 9.52 -3.81
CA GLU A 80 -2.51 10.90 -4.11
C GLU A 80 -3.96 11.15 -3.66
N GLY A 81 -4.29 12.40 -3.29
CA GLY A 81 -5.66 12.83 -2.99
C GLY A 81 -6.37 12.06 -1.86
N ILE A 82 -7.58 11.55 -2.16
CA ILE A 82 -8.48 10.84 -1.23
C ILE A 82 -7.82 9.59 -0.64
N GLY A 83 -6.82 9.03 -1.33
CA GLY A 83 -6.12 7.84 -0.84
C GLY A 83 -5.27 8.07 0.42
N LYS A 84 -4.88 9.31 0.72
CA LYS A 84 -4.02 9.62 1.88
C LYS A 84 -4.72 9.36 3.20
N GLU A 85 -5.93 9.88 3.34
CA GLU A 85 -6.72 9.81 4.58
C GLU A 85 -7.09 8.36 4.87
N ALA A 86 -7.63 7.64 3.88
CA ALA A 86 -7.96 6.23 4.03
C ALA A 86 -6.74 5.36 4.35
N VAL A 87 -5.56 5.61 3.75
CA VAL A 87 -4.34 4.88 4.13
C VAL A 87 -3.89 5.23 5.55
N ALA A 88 -3.98 6.49 5.97
CA ALA A 88 -3.67 6.89 7.33
C ALA A 88 -4.59 6.21 8.36
N ASP A 89 -5.90 6.17 8.09
CA ASP A 89 -6.89 5.49 8.94
C ASP A 89 -6.63 3.98 9.03
N ILE A 90 -6.26 3.34 7.90
CA ILE A 90 -5.88 1.93 7.90
C ILE A 90 -4.64 1.70 8.76
N MET A 91 -3.63 2.58 8.67
CA MET A 91 -2.41 2.50 9.49
C MET A 91 -2.71 2.66 10.98
N GLU A 92 -3.57 3.61 11.36
CA GLU A 92 -3.99 3.79 12.75
C GLU A 92 -4.75 2.56 13.27
N ALA A 93 -5.68 2.02 12.47
CA ALA A 93 -6.50 0.87 12.84
C ALA A 93 -5.71 -0.43 13.07
N ILE A 94 -4.51 -0.56 12.51
CA ILE A 94 -3.61 -1.70 12.72
C ILE A 94 -2.49 -1.41 13.72
N GLY A 95 -2.47 -0.20 14.32
CA GLY A 95 -1.48 0.22 15.31
C GLY A 95 -0.10 0.52 14.72
N LEU A 96 -0.04 0.90 13.44
CA LEU A 96 1.20 1.25 12.75
C LEU A 96 1.59 2.69 12.96
#